data_AF-A0A662F0J3-F1
#
_entry.id   AF-A0A662F0J3-F1
#
_cell.length_a   1.000
_cell.length_b   1.000
_cell.length_c   1.000
_cell.angle_alpha   90.00
_cell.angle_beta   90.00
_cell.angle_gamma   90.00
#
_symmetry.space_group_name_H-M   'P 1'
#
loop_
_entity.id
_entity.type
_entity.pdbx_description
1 polymer ?
#
loop_
_entity_poly.entity_id
_entity_poly.type
_entity_poly.pdbx_seq_one_letter_code
_entity_poly.pdbx_strand_id
1 'polypeptide(L)'
;MKKVEWVTPNRMKFESLHKSFNKQTKCISVGNQIASTVVSSYIRPYSETECNGQKFPEGYLQECDLNWIVKDAPGYVKDYIRENGKNKTFILYLLFHWYKNKKIMHGAIITDEEHNYVNMFLFRQNRKSLSILEEVKKYVCN
;
A
#
# COMPACT_ATOMS: atom_id res chain seq x y z
N MET A 1 11.02 -11.58 -1.47
CA MET A 1 10.03 -11.24 -2.53
C MET A 1 9.87 -12.31 -3.61
N LYS A 2 8.62 -12.61 -4.01
CA LYS A 2 8.20 -13.57 -5.05
C LYS A 2 8.34 -12.97 -6.47
N LYS A 3 8.84 -13.77 -7.41
CA LYS A 3 8.96 -13.39 -8.83
C LYS A 3 7.57 -13.24 -9.47
N VAL A 4 7.40 -12.18 -10.28
CA VAL A 4 6.17 -11.97 -11.05
C VAL A 4 6.10 -12.94 -12.23
N GLU A 5 5.01 -13.69 -12.30
CA GLU A 5 4.64 -14.50 -13.46
C GLU A 5 3.52 -13.80 -14.24
N TRP A 6 3.55 -13.85 -15.57
CA TRP A 6 2.57 -13.17 -16.42
C TRP A 6 1.59 -14.18 -17.02
N VAL A 7 0.29 -13.89 -16.95
CA VAL A 7 -0.75 -14.64 -17.68
C VAL A 7 -0.96 -14.03 -19.07
N THR A 8 -0.85 -12.70 -19.16
CA THR A 8 -0.83 -11.94 -20.41
C THR A 8 0.21 -10.81 -20.28
N PRO A 9 0.60 -10.12 -21.36
CA PRO A 9 1.57 -9.02 -21.29
C PRO A 9 1.18 -7.87 -20.33
N ASN A 10 -0.11 -7.77 -19.97
CA ASN A 10 -0.65 -6.69 -19.13
C ASN A 10 -1.25 -7.19 -17.80
N ARG A 11 -1.10 -8.49 -17.48
CA ARG A 11 -1.73 -9.10 -16.30
C ARG A 11 -0.86 -10.18 -15.69
N MET A 12 -0.41 -9.92 -14.47
CA MET A 12 0.29 -10.91 -13.66
C MET A 12 -0.64 -12.05 -13.24
N LYS A 13 -0.05 -13.19 -12.92
CA LYS A 13 -0.71 -14.28 -12.21
C LYS A 13 -0.80 -13.89 -10.73
N PHE A 14 -2.02 -13.71 -10.24
CA PHE A 14 -2.30 -13.39 -8.85
C PHE A 14 -3.34 -14.36 -8.28
N GLU A 15 -3.01 -15.06 -7.20
CA GLU A 15 -3.75 -16.23 -6.70
C GLU A 15 -4.20 -16.04 -5.25
N SER A 16 -5.28 -15.29 -5.05
CA SER A 16 -6.01 -15.24 -3.77
C SER A 16 -7.36 -15.97 -3.85
N LEU A 17 -8.06 -16.10 -2.72
CA LEU A 17 -9.44 -16.62 -2.69
C LEU A 17 -10.47 -15.65 -3.30
N HIS A 18 -10.06 -14.41 -3.63
CA HIS A 18 -10.95 -13.36 -4.13
C HIS A 18 -10.89 -13.22 -5.66
N LYS A 19 -11.70 -14.01 -6.37
CA LYS A 19 -11.72 -14.08 -7.85
C LYS A 19 -11.80 -12.72 -8.55
N SER A 20 -12.64 -11.80 -8.08
CA SER A 20 -12.76 -10.46 -8.69
C SER A 20 -11.51 -9.61 -8.55
N PHE A 21 -10.77 -9.77 -7.44
CA PHE A 21 -9.52 -9.06 -7.20
C PHE A 21 -8.47 -9.63 -8.16
N ASN A 22 -8.28 -10.95 -8.17
CA ASN A 22 -7.36 -11.64 -9.07
C ASN A 22 -7.58 -11.28 -10.54
N LYS A 23 -8.84 -11.14 -10.98
CA LYS A 23 -9.16 -10.73 -12.36
C LYS A 23 -8.74 -9.28 -12.66
N GLN A 24 -8.85 -8.38 -11.68
CA GLN A 24 -8.56 -6.96 -11.84
C GLN A 24 -7.08 -6.61 -11.61
N THR A 25 -6.32 -7.44 -10.92
CA THR A 25 -4.90 -7.20 -10.64
C THR A 25 -4.08 -7.24 -11.92
N LYS A 26 -3.45 -6.12 -12.28
CA LYS A 26 -2.54 -6.02 -13.44
C LYS A 26 -1.10 -6.36 -13.05
N CYS A 27 -0.60 -5.69 -12.03
CA CYS A 27 0.73 -5.87 -11.47
C CYS A 27 0.70 -5.44 -10.01
N ILE A 28 1.41 -6.16 -9.15
CA ILE A 28 1.76 -5.80 -7.78
C ILE A 28 3.28 -5.74 -7.77
N SER A 29 3.83 -4.57 -7.44
CA SER A 29 5.27 -4.32 -7.36
C SER A 29 5.59 -3.58 -6.07
N VAL A 30 6.82 -3.07 -5.96
CA VAL A 30 7.27 -2.19 -4.88
C VAL A 30 7.21 -0.70 -5.27
N GLY A 31 7.26 0.18 -4.27
CA GLY A 31 7.35 1.63 -4.45
C GLY A 31 6.01 2.32 -4.76
N ASN A 32 6.06 3.54 -5.29
CA ASN A 32 4.88 4.34 -5.61
C ASN A 32 4.07 3.72 -6.76
N GLN A 33 2.80 3.38 -6.52
CA GLN A 33 1.95 2.76 -7.54
C GLN A 33 0.56 3.35 -7.54
N ILE A 34 0.00 3.49 -8.75
CA ILE A 34 -1.42 3.70 -8.98
C ILE A 34 -1.88 2.62 -9.96
N ALA A 35 -2.53 1.58 -9.45
CA ALA A 35 -3.01 0.45 -10.22
C ALA A 35 -4.49 0.18 -9.96
N SER A 36 -5.05 -0.79 -10.68
CA SER A 36 -6.46 -1.19 -10.58
C SER A 36 -6.85 -1.82 -9.25
N THR A 37 -5.89 -2.39 -8.52
CA THR A 37 -6.14 -3.10 -7.25
C THR A 37 -5.22 -2.70 -6.09
N VAL A 38 -4.25 -1.83 -6.36
CA VAL A 38 -3.32 -1.31 -5.35
C VAL A 38 -3.04 0.17 -5.64
N VAL A 39 -2.97 0.95 -4.58
CA VAL A 39 -2.24 2.22 -4.59
C VAL A 39 -1.20 2.17 -3.49
N SER A 40 -0.02 2.72 -3.73
CA SER A 40 1.03 2.77 -2.72
C SER A 40 1.84 4.05 -2.83
N SER A 41 2.34 4.49 -1.68
CA SER A 41 3.22 5.65 -1.57
C SER A 41 4.32 5.41 -0.56
N TYR A 42 5.53 5.88 -0.86
CA TYR A 42 6.50 6.24 0.17
C TYR A 42 5.91 7.35 1.03
N ILE A 43 6.08 7.20 2.34
CA ILE A 43 5.66 8.14 3.36
C ILE A 43 6.91 8.55 4.11
N ARG A 44 7.26 9.83 4.02
CA ARG A 44 8.46 10.37 4.64
C ARG A 44 8.40 10.34 6.17
N PRO A 45 9.57 10.33 6.83
CA PRO A 45 9.66 10.55 8.27
C PRO A 45 9.01 11.86 8.68
N TYR A 46 8.46 11.90 9.90
CA TYR A 46 7.96 13.14 10.50
C TYR A 46 9.06 14.21 10.59
N SER A 47 10.29 13.80 10.91
CA SER A 47 11.45 14.68 11.04
C SER A 47 11.97 15.25 9.71
N GLU A 48 11.47 14.77 8.57
CA GLU A 48 11.92 15.29 7.27
C GLU A 48 11.28 16.65 7.01
N THR A 49 12.12 17.66 6.81
CA THR A 49 11.71 19.06 6.67
C THR A 49 12.15 19.69 5.36
N GLU A 50 12.96 19.01 4.55
CA GLU A 50 13.51 19.56 3.31
C GLU A 50 13.04 18.77 2.09
N CYS A 51 12.51 19.44 1.09
CA CYS A 51 12.10 18.82 -0.17
C CYS A 51 12.24 19.83 -1.32
N ASN A 52 12.86 19.42 -2.43
CA ASN A 52 13.05 20.26 -3.63
C ASN A 52 13.66 21.66 -3.35
N GLY A 53 14.61 21.73 -2.41
CA GLY A 53 15.29 22.98 -2.03
C GLY A 53 14.46 23.92 -1.15
N GLN A 54 13.30 23.49 -0.67
CA GLN A 54 12.44 24.24 0.27
C GLN A 54 12.42 23.58 1.64
N LYS A 55 12.27 24.41 2.69
CA LYS A 55 12.10 23.99 4.08
C LYS A 55 10.63 24.07 4.48
N PHE A 56 10.16 23.06 5.21
CA PHE A 56 8.82 22.91 5.73
C PHE A 56 8.85 22.58 7.23
N PRO A 57 7.76 22.81 7.98
CA PRO A 57 7.64 22.33 9.35
C PRO A 57 7.72 20.79 9.42
N GLU A 58 8.18 20.26 10.56
CA GLU A 58 8.12 18.81 10.82
C GLU A 58 6.70 18.28 10.63
N GLY A 59 6.59 17.08 10.06
CA GLY A 59 5.33 16.42 9.76
C GLY A 59 4.60 16.94 8.51
N TYR A 60 4.92 18.13 8.00
CA TYR A 60 4.24 18.68 6.82
C TYR A 60 4.37 17.75 5.60
N LEU A 61 5.60 17.29 5.33
CA LEU A 61 5.92 16.42 4.21
C LEU A 61 5.25 15.04 4.34
N GLN A 62 5.26 14.47 5.56
CA GLN A 62 4.56 13.23 5.87
C GLN A 62 3.04 13.34 5.63
N GLU A 63 2.43 14.45 6.05
CA GLU A 63 0.99 14.70 5.82
C GLU A 63 0.66 14.88 4.34
N CYS A 64 1.53 15.51 3.56
CA CYS A 64 1.37 15.57 2.10
C CYS A 64 1.31 14.17 1.50
N ASP A 65 2.23 13.27 1.90
CA ASP A 65 2.29 11.91 1.39
C ASP A 65 1.03 11.11 1.78
N LEU A 66 0.60 11.21 3.05
CA LEU A 66 -0.60 10.54 3.58
C LEU A 66 -1.93 11.03 2.98
N ASN A 67 -1.95 12.24 2.41
CA ASN A 67 -3.16 12.87 1.88
C ASN A 67 -3.20 12.94 0.33
N TRP A 68 -2.23 12.35 -0.35
CA TRP A 68 -2.19 12.27 -1.81
C TRP A 68 -2.64 10.91 -2.36
N ILE A 69 -1.71 10.01 -2.67
CA ILE A 69 -1.99 8.71 -3.33
C ILE A 69 -2.77 7.77 -2.40
N VAL A 70 -2.41 7.76 -1.12
CA VAL A 70 -2.97 6.87 -0.10
C VAL A 70 -4.02 7.55 0.76
N LYS A 71 -4.63 8.64 0.27
CA LYS A 71 -5.61 9.43 1.02
C LYS A 71 -6.79 8.64 1.58
N ASP A 72 -7.17 7.56 0.90
CA ASP A 72 -8.27 6.64 1.26
C ASP A 72 -7.91 5.68 2.41
N ALA A 73 -6.68 5.73 2.93
CA ALA A 73 -6.29 4.98 4.12
C ALA A 73 -7.16 5.40 5.32
N PRO A 74 -7.71 4.46 6.10
CA PRO A 74 -8.40 4.78 7.34
C PRO A 74 -7.51 5.54 8.34
N GLY A 75 -8.12 6.38 9.17
CA GLY A 75 -7.41 7.21 10.18
C GLY A 75 -6.43 6.40 11.01
N TYR A 76 -6.86 5.27 11.57
CA TYR A 76 -6.00 4.41 12.40
C TYR A 76 -4.76 3.84 11.68
N VAL A 77 -4.79 3.72 10.35
CA VAL A 77 -3.60 3.32 9.57
C VAL A 77 -2.62 4.50 9.45
N LYS A 78 -3.15 5.70 9.23
CA LYS A 78 -2.36 6.93 9.19
C LYS A 78 -1.77 7.24 10.57
N ASP A 79 -2.55 7.03 11.63
CA ASP A 79 -2.12 7.26 13.01
C ASP A 79 -0.97 6.32 13.39
N TYR A 80 -1.04 5.04 13.00
CA TYR A 80 0.09 4.13 13.15
C TYR A 80 1.37 4.67 12.50
N ILE A 81 1.27 5.22 11.29
CA ILE A 81 2.43 5.82 10.61
C ILE A 81 2.94 7.04 11.35
N ARG A 82 2.07 7.94 11.82
CA ARG A 82 2.47 9.12 12.59
C ARG A 82 3.19 8.75 13.88
N GLU A 83 2.67 7.77 14.60
CA GLU A 83 3.22 7.31 15.87
C GLU A 83 4.57 6.61 15.72
N ASN A 84 4.78 5.87 14.61
CA ASN A 84 5.95 5.02 14.41
C ASN A 84 6.96 5.58 13.40
N GLY A 85 6.59 6.63 12.66
CA GLY A 85 7.32 7.19 11.53
C GLY A 85 8.12 8.43 11.87
N LYS A 86 8.54 8.61 13.12
CA LYS A 86 9.28 9.82 13.53
C LYS A 86 10.52 10.06 12.67
N ASN A 87 11.35 9.02 12.54
CA ASN A 87 12.63 9.04 11.81
C ASN A 87 12.70 7.89 10.78
N LYS A 88 11.55 7.40 10.30
CA LYS A 88 11.48 6.22 9.43
C LYS A 88 10.62 6.50 8.22
N THR A 89 11.14 6.13 7.06
CA THR A 89 10.36 6.07 5.83
C THR A 89 9.55 4.78 5.83
N PHE A 90 8.27 4.89 5.49
CA PHE A 90 7.42 3.72 5.26
C PHE A 90 6.93 3.68 3.83
N ILE A 91 6.49 2.51 3.38
CA ILE A 91 5.67 2.36 2.19
C ILE A 91 4.31 1.84 2.61
N LEU A 92 3.26 2.61 2.33
CA LEU A 92 1.88 2.22 2.61
C LEU A 92 1.24 1.69 1.33
N TYR A 93 0.88 0.41 1.31
CA TYR A 93 0.13 -0.24 0.23
C TYR A 93 -1.35 -0.36 0.63
N LEU A 94 -2.25 0.22 -0.15
CA LEU A 94 -3.70 0.08 0.03
C LEU A 94 -4.29 -0.84 -1.03
N LEU A 95 -5.01 -1.87 -0.60
CA LEU A 95 -5.53 -2.92 -1.46
C LEU A 95 -7.04 -2.81 -1.61
N PHE A 96 -7.50 -2.83 -2.86
CA PHE A 96 -8.91 -2.67 -3.18
C PHE A 96 -9.29 -3.37 -4.48
N HIS A 97 -10.58 -3.45 -4.77
CA HIS A 97 -11.07 -3.70 -6.12
C HIS A 97 -12.28 -2.82 -6.42
N TRP A 98 -12.69 -2.78 -7.68
CA TRP A 98 -13.89 -2.07 -8.10
C TRP A 98 -15.06 -3.05 -8.31
N TYR A 99 -16.23 -2.69 -7.78
CA TYR A 99 -17.47 -3.41 -8.04
C TYR A 99 -18.61 -2.41 -8.24
N LYS A 100 -19.27 -2.44 -9.40
CA LYS A 100 -20.34 -1.50 -9.77
C LYS A 100 -19.96 -0.04 -9.49
N ASN A 101 -18.78 0.39 -9.95
CA ASN A 101 -18.19 1.72 -9.74
C ASN A 101 -17.94 2.12 -8.27
N LYS A 102 -18.00 1.18 -7.33
CA LYS A 102 -17.62 1.39 -5.93
C LYS A 102 -16.26 0.77 -5.65
N LYS A 103 -15.38 1.54 -5.02
CA LYS A 103 -14.09 1.06 -4.52
C LYS A 103 -14.31 0.28 -3.23
N ILE A 104 -13.96 -1.01 -3.24
CA ILE A 104 -14.05 -1.89 -2.08
C ILE A 104 -12.65 -2.10 -1.53
N MET A 105 -12.37 -1.44 -0.41
CA MET A 105 -11.09 -1.58 0.30
C MET A 105 -11.05 -2.90 1.08
N HIS A 106 -9.92 -3.61 1.00
CA HIS A 106 -9.67 -4.86 1.71
C HIS A 106 -8.76 -4.68 2.92
N GLY A 107 -7.74 -3.84 2.78
CA GLY A 107 -6.75 -3.64 3.82
C GLY A 107 -5.56 -2.83 3.37
N ALA A 108 -4.57 -2.76 4.26
CA ALA A 108 -3.30 -2.11 4.04
C ALA A 108 -2.14 -2.99 4.47
N ILE A 109 -0.99 -2.81 3.83
CA ILE A 109 0.31 -3.36 4.23
C ILE A 109 1.28 -2.19 4.36
N ILE A 110 2.08 -2.22 5.43
CA ILE A 110 3.14 -1.25 5.67
C ILE A 110 4.48 -2.01 5.62
N THR A 111 5.43 -1.47 4.86
CA THR A 111 6.82 -1.88 4.89
C THR A 111 7.71 -0.71 5.28
N ASP A 112 8.95 -0.98 5.68
CA ASP A 112 10.00 0.05 5.66
C ASP A 112 10.49 0.29 4.22
N GLU A 113 11.49 1.17 4.08
CA GLU A 113 12.10 1.51 2.79
C GLU A 113 12.87 0.35 2.13
N GLU A 114 13.30 -0.61 2.92
CA GLU A 114 14.01 -1.81 2.48
C GLU A 114 13.05 -2.95 2.11
N HIS A 115 11.73 -2.72 2.20
CA HIS A 115 10.68 -3.71 1.97
C HIS A 115 10.57 -4.80 3.04
N ASN A 116 11.05 -4.57 4.26
CA ASN A 116 10.73 -5.47 5.37
C ASN A 116 9.30 -5.22 5.85
N TYR A 117 8.60 -6.30 6.20
CA TYR A 117 7.24 -6.23 6.70
C TYR A 117 7.18 -5.51 8.05
N VAL A 118 6.35 -4.47 8.16
CA VAL A 118 6.14 -3.71 9.41
C VAL A 118 4.79 -4.05 10.02
N ASN A 119 3.70 -3.85 9.28
CA ASN A 119 2.34 -4.10 9.77
C ASN A 119 1.33 -4.37 8.66
N MET A 120 0.17 -4.91 9.03
CA MET A 120 -0.94 -5.22 8.14
C MET A 120 -2.28 -4.90 8.82
N PHE A 121 -3.17 -4.24 8.08
CA PHE A 121 -4.48 -3.87 8.56
C PHE A 121 -5.56 -4.49 7.68
N LEU A 122 -6.46 -5.26 8.29
CA LEU A 122 -7.59 -5.88 7.59
C LEU A 122 -8.85 -5.05 7.79
N PHE A 123 -9.34 -4.40 6.74
CA PHE A 123 -10.52 -3.52 6.84
C PHE A 123 -11.84 -4.30 6.77
N ARG A 124 -11.79 -5.51 6.21
CA ARG A 124 -12.91 -6.43 6.10
C ARG A 124 -12.51 -7.77 6.68
N GLN A 125 -13.05 -8.11 7.84
CA GLN A 125 -12.78 -9.36 8.57
C GLN A 125 -13.38 -10.57 7.85
N ASN A 126 -12.78 -10.96 6.72
CA ASN A 126 -13.14 -12.17 6.01
C ASN A 126 -11.90 -12.82 5.36
N ARG A 127 -11.99 -14.13 5.14
CA ARG A 127 -10.90 -14.95 4.61
C ARG A 127 -10.43 -14.52 3.22
N LYS A 128 -11.33 -13.97 2.39
CA LYS A 128 -10.97 -13.53 1.03
C LYS A 128 -10.09 -12.29 1.07
N SER A 129 -10.45 -11.30 1.87
CA SER A 129 -9.62 -10.11 2.10
C SER A 129 -8.27 -10.49 2.69
N LEU A 130 -8.23 -11.35 3.71
CA LEU A 130 -6.98 -11.82 4.29
C LEU A 130 -6.09 -12.49 3.23
N SER A 131 -6.65 -13.39 2.40
CA SER A 131 -5.90 -14.05 1.34
C SER A 131 -5.33 -13.10 0.29
N ILE A 132 -5.96 -11.93 0.06
CA ILE A 132 -5.40 -10.90 -0.81
C ILE A 132 -4.14 -10.31 -0.18
N LEU A 133 -4.23 -9.89 1.09
CA LEU A 133 -3.12 -9.23 1.78
C LEU A 133 -1.92 -10.19 1.91
N GLU A 134 -2.17 -11.45 2.29
CA GLU A 134 -1.11 -12.47 2.39
C GLU A 134 -0.45 -12.77 1.04
N GLU A 135 -1.21 -12.79 -0.07
CA GLU A 135 -0.62 -12.99 -1.39
C GLU A 135 0.16 -11.75 -1.87
N VAL A 136 -0.35 -10.53 -1.63
CA VAL A 136 0.37 -9.28 -1.93
C VAL A 136 1.68 -9.19 -1.15
N LYS A 137 1.67 -9.54 0.14
CA LYS A 137 2.84 -9.50 1.02
C LYS A 137 4.04 -10.24 0.41
N LYS A 138 3.80 -11.37 -0.27
CA LYS A 138 4.86 -12.13 -0.94
C LYS A 138 5.58 -11.34 -2.03
N TYR A 139 4.91 -10.39 -2.69
CA TYR A 139 5.50 -9.58 -3.77
C TYR A 139 6.12 -8.27 -3.28
N VAL A 140 5.66 -7.73 -2.15
CA VAL A 140 6.08 -6.40 -1.68
C VAL A 140 6.97 -6.44 -0.44
N CYS A 141 7.11 -7.61 0.20
CA CYS A 141 7.97 -7.80 1.36
C CYS A 141 9.13 -8.76 1.04
N ASN A 142 10.28 -8.49 1.64
CA ASN A 142 11.45 -9.38 1.59
C ASN A 142 11.15 -10.77 2.16
#